data_AF-A0A259KVG4-F1
#
_entry.id   AF-A0A259KVG4-F1
#
_cell.length_a   1.000
_cell.length_b   1.000
_cell.length_c   1.000
_cell.angle_alpha   90.00
_cell.angle_beta   90.00
_cell.angle_gamma   90.00
#
_symmetry.space_group_name_H-M   'P 1'
#
loop_
_entity.id
_entity.type
_entity.pdbx_description
1 polymer ?
#
loop_
_entity_poly.entity_id
_entity_poly.type
_entity_poly.pdbx_seq_one_letter_code
_entity_poly.pdbx_strand_id
1 'polypeptide(L)'
;MTLDLVDYPGEWLLDLPLLDMSYADFCRQALELARAPARAPYAEALLAALASADPAGPADETKARELAAVFTAYLAACRGERVGMSLLPPGRFLMPGDLEGSPALTFAPLDLQDGPALPAGSLGAMMERRFQSYKSAVVRPFFRDHFARLDHQIVLVDALSALNAGPAALSDLERALDSILVAFRVGRNSLMSALLRPRIEKVLFAATKADHLHRASHDRLEAILRRLVDRALARAREGGARIDVAALAAIRATREADVSKGGRSIAAIIGTPEAGQEAGGQVFDGSGEVALFPGALPADPDALFAAEGAAFRGLASGPDSEADFRFLRFRPPAGIGATSPLPHIRLDRALQFLLGDRLK
;
A
#
# COMPACT_ATOMS: atom_id res chain seq x y z
N MET A 1 4.49 22.91 23.59
CA MET A 1 4.55 21.57 22.98
C MET A 1 5.34 21.69 21.69
N THR A 2 6.31 20.82 21.49
CA THR A 2 6.99 20.66 20.19
C THR A 2 6.38 19.45 19.51
N LEU A 3 6.01 19.59 18.24
CA LEU A 3 5.47 18.51 17.42
C LEU A 3 6.47 18.22 16.30
N ASP A 4 7.15 17.09 16.40
CA ASP A 4 8.03 16.60 15.34
C ASP A 4 7.22 15.67 14.41
N LEU A 5 7.13 16.04 13.13
CA LEU A 5 6.47 15.24 12.10
C LEU A 5 7.54 14.54 11.27
N VAL A 6 7.52 13.20 11.25
CA VAL A 6 8.44 12.39 10.47
C VAL A 6 7.63 11.64 9.42
N ASP A 7 7.92 11.92 8.15
CA ASP A 7 7.34 11.21 7.01
C ASP A 7 8.32 10.14 6.51
N TYR A 8 7.80 8.96 6.20
CA TYR A 8 8.57 7.88 5.61
C TYR A 8 7.67 6.99 4.74
N PRO A 9 8.20 6.40 3.64
CA PRO A 9 7.41 5.54 2.75
C PRO A 9 6.82 4.32 3.48
N GLY A 10 5.52 4.07 3.29
CA GLY A 10 4.85 2.90 3.86
C GLY A 10 5.44 1.57 3.36
N GLU A 11 5.97 1.56 2.13
CA GLU A 11 6.64 0.42 1.51
C GLU A 11 7.83 -0.06 2.34
N TRP A 12 8.47 0.82 3.09
CA TRP A 12 9.60 0.46 3.94
C TRP A 12 9.20 -0.38 5.16
N LEU A 13 7.94 -0.32 5.59
CA LEU A 13 7.39 -1.19 6.63
C LEU A 13 7.10 -2.61 6.13
N LEU A 14 6.84 -2.77 4.82
CA LEU A 14 6.61 -4.08 4.21
C LEU A 14 7.84 -4.98 4.24
N ASP A 15 9.02 -4.40 4.44
CA ASP A 15 10.28 -5.13 4.55
C ASP A 15 10.50 -5.75 5.92
N LEU A 16 9.70 -5.38 6.91
CA LEU A 16 9.96 -5.79 8.28
C LEU A 16 9.84 -7.31 8.48
N PRO A 17 8.85 -8.02 7.90
CA PRO A 17 8.82 -9.48 7.94
C PRO A 17 10.07 -10.14 7.34
N LEU A 18 10.79 -9.47 6.43
CA LEU A 18 12.01 -10.02 5.83
C LEU A 18 13.09 -10.29 6.90
N LEU A 19 13.09 -9.57 8.03
CA LEU A 19 14.02 -9.78 9.13
C LEU A 19 13.99 -11.23 9.65
N ASP A 20 12.80 -11.80 9.74
CA ASP A 20 12.56 -13.16 10.27
C ASP A 20 12.49 -14.22 9.15
N MET A 21 12.62 -13.83 7.87
CA MET A 21 12.60 -14.75 6.73
C MET A 21 14.00 -15.23 6.33
N SER A 22 14.10 -16.50 5.96
CA SER A 22 15.23 -17.02 5.19
C SER A 22 15.16 -16.51 3.74
N TYR A 23 16.27 -16.55 3.01
CA TYR A 23 16.26 -16.19 1.59
C TYR A 23 15.38 -17.15 0.77
N ALA A 24 15.35 -18.43 1.13
CA ALA A 24 14.47 -19.41 0.50
C ALA A 24 12.98 -19.10 0.72
N ASP A 25 12.59 -18.71 1.93
CA ASP A 25 11.21 -18.29 2.22
C ASP A 25 10.81 -17.03 1.46
N PHE A 26 11.74 -16.08 1.33
CA PHE A 26 11.53 -14.89 0.50
C PHE A 26 11.32 -15.27 -0.96
N CYS A 27 12.18 -16.13 -1.53
CA CYS A 27 12.06 -16.58 -2.91
C CYS A 27 10.71 -17.24 -3.17
N ARG A 28 10.32 -18.20 -2.32
CA ARG A 28 9.05 -18.92 -2.43
C ARG A 28 7.86 -17.96 -2.40
N GLN A 29 7.79 -17.06 -1.42
CA GLN A 29 6.69 -16.10 -1.30
C GLN A 29 6.66 -15.10 -2.46
N ALA A 30 7.80 -14.55 -2.86
CA ALA A 30 7.86 -13.60 -3.97
C ALA A 30 7.42 -14.25 -5.30
N LEU A 31 7.82 -15.50 -5.55
CA LEU A 31 7.44 -16.24 -6.75
C LEU A 31 5.99 -16.72 -6.71
N GLU A 32 5.45 -17.09 -5.54
CA GLU A 32 4.02 -17.37 -5.37
C GLU A 32 3.17 -16.15 -5.76
N LEU A 33 3.55 -14.95 -5.28
CA LEU A 33 2.91 -13.70 -5.68
C LEU A 33 3.09 -13.41 -7.17
N ALA A 34 4.30 -13.55 -7.71
CA ALA A 34 4.57 -13.29 -9.13
C ALA A 34 3.75 -14.20 -10.06
N ARG A 35 3.48 -15.44 -9.64
CA ARG A 35 2.71 -16.44 -10.40
C ARG A 35 1.20 -16.32 -10.17
N ALA A 36 0.74 -15.52 -9.20
CA ALA A 36 -0.68 -15.34 -8.93
C ALA A 36 -1.40 -14.70 -10.15
N PRO A 37 -2.66 -15.08 -10.46
CA PRO A 37 -3.34 -14.64 -11.69
C PRO A 37 -3.35 -13.12 -11.90
N ALA A 38 -3.52 -12.34 -10.82
CA ALA A 38 -3.56 -10.88 -10.89
C ALA A 38 -2.20 -10.20 -11.15
N ARG A 39 -1.10 -10.95 -11.03
CA ARG A 39 0.29 -10.46 -11.15
C ARG A 39 1.06 -11.11 -12.30
N ALA A 40 0.66 -12.33 -12.72
CA ALA A 40 1.33 -13.10 -13.75
C ALA A 40 1.57 -12.33 -15.07
N PRO A 41 0.63 -11.53 -15.61
CA PRO A 41 0.86 -10.76 -16.83
C PRO A 41 2.00 -9.72 -16.70
N TYR A 42 2.29 -9.26 -15.49
CA TYR A 42 3.35 -8.29 -15.21
C TYR A 42 4.68 -8.96 -14.83
N ALA A 43 4.66 -10.27 -14.59
CA ALA A 43 5.82 -11.04 -14.15
C ALA A 43 6.53 -11.79 -15.29
N GLU A 44 6.05 -11.71 -16.53
CA GLU A 44 6.57 -12.51 -17.66
C GLU A 44 8.09 -12.34 -17.85
N ALA A 45 8.57 -11.10 -17.89
CA ALA A 45 9.99 -10.80 -18.05
C ALA A 45 10.84 -11.34 -16.89
N LEU A 46 10.32 -11.22 -15.65
CA LEU A 46 10.97 -11.77 -14.47
C LEU A 46 11.05 -13.30 -14.55
N LEU A 47 9.92 -13.97 -14.81
CA LEU A 47 9.85 -15.44 -14.85
C LEU A 47 10.73 -16.01 -15.98
N ALA A 48 10.79 -15.35 -17.13
CA ALA A 48 11.68 -15.72 -18.24
C ALA A 48 13.16 -15.57 -17.87
N ALA A 49 13.54 -14.45 -17.24
CA ALA A 49 14.91 -14.23 -16.79
C ALA A 49 15.34 -15.27 -15.74
N LEU A 50 14.43 -15.63 -14.82
CA LEU A 50 14.66 -16.65 -13.79
C LEU A 50 14.81 -18.06 -14.37
N ALA A 51 14.03 -18.43 -15.39
CA ALA A 51 14.16 -19.73 -16.05
C ALA A 51 15.55 -19.94 -16.69
N SER A 52 16.23 -18.86 -17.05
CA SER A 52 17.60 -18.88 -17.59
C SER A 52 18.71 -18.83 -16.53
N ALA A 53 18.36 -18.59 -15.26
CA ALA A 53 19.33 -18.49 -14.18
C ALA A 53 19.59 -19.87 -13.56
N ASP A 54 20.86 -20.21 -13.34
CA ASP A 54 21.24 -21.39 -12.56
C ASP A 54 21.67 -20.95 -11.15
N PRO A 55 20.84 -21.19 -10.11
CA PRO A 55 21.19 -20.84 -8.74
C PRO A 55 22.44 -21.55 -8.20
N ALA A 56 22.75 -22.75 -8.72
CA ALA A 56 23.92 -23.54 -8.31
C ALA A 56 25.17 -23.23 -9.16
N GLY A 57 24.98 -22.59 -10.31
CA GLY A 57 26.06 -22.10 -11.18
C GLY A 57 26.89 -20.98 -10.55
N PRO A 58 28.06 -20.64 -11.14
CA PRO A 58 28.98 -19.67 -10.58
C PRO A 58 28.35 -18.28 -10.40
N ALA A 59 28.79 -17.54 -9.40
CA ALA A 59 28.34 -16.17 -9.16
C ALA A 59 28.66 -15.26 -10.35
N ASP A 60 27.66 -14.50 -10.80
CA ASP A 60 27.76 -13.59 -11.93
C ASP A 60 27.11 -12.24 -11.58
N GLU A 61 27.96 -11.21 -11.50
CA GLU A 61 27.55 -9.84 -11.17
C GLU A 61 26.57 -9.25 -12.21
N THR A 62 26.81 -9.53 -13.49
CA THR A 62 25.99 -9.02 -14.59
C THR A 62 24.61 -9.64 -14.52
N LYS A 63 24.55 -10.98 -14.35
CA LYS A 63 23.27 -11.68 -14.21
C LYS A 63 22.51 -11.22 -12.97
N ALA A 64 23.21 -10.94 -11.87
CA ALA A 64 22.56 -10.48 -10.66
C ALA A 64 21.91 -9.10 -10.81
N ARG A 65 22.56 -8.17 -11.52
CA ARG A 65 21.99 -6.85 -11.82
C ARG A 65 20.82 -6.94 -12.78
N GLU A 66 20.91 -7.80 -13.80
CA GLU A 66 19.80 -8.07 -14.72
C GLU A 66 18.58 -8.56 -13.96
N LEU A 67 18.73 -9.58 -13.11
CA LEU A 67 17.65 -10.16 -12.32
C LEU A 67 17.02 -9.13 -11.36
N ALA A 68 17.85 -8.33 -10.67
CA ALA A 68 17.36 -7.27 -9.79
C ALA A 68 16.58 -6.18 -10.57
N ALA A 69 17.05 -5.81 -11.77
CA ALA A 69 16.37 -4.83 -12.61
C ALA A 69 14.99 -5.33 -13.08
N VAL A 70 14.89 -6.57 -13.57
CA VAL A 70 13.59 -7.12 -14.00
C VAL A 70 12.65 -7.34 -12.82
N PHE A 71 13.16 -7.72 -11.65
CA PHE A 71 12.37 -7.82 -10.43
C PHE A 71 11.83 -6.45 -9.99
N THR A 72 12.67 -5.41 -10.02
CA THR A 72 12.26 -4.03 -9.73
C THR A 72 11.17 -3.55 -10.70
N ALA A 73 11.34 -3.82 -11.99
CA ALA A 73 10.37 -3.47 -13.02
C ALA A 73 9.02 -4.17 -12.81
N TYR A 74 9.04 -5.47 -12.46
CA TYR A 74 7.84 -6.23 -12.09
C TYR A 74 7.10 -5.60 -10.89
N LEU A 75 7.83 -5.27 -9.82
CA LEU A 75 7.23 -4.62 -8.64
C LEU A 75 6.62 -3.26 -9.02
N ALA A 76 7.30 -2.48 -9.85
CA ALA A 76 6.84 -1.17 -10.30
C ALA A 76 5.58 -1.28 -11.17
N ALA A 77 5.52 -2.28 -12.06
CA ALA A 77 4.34 -2.57 -12.87
C ALA A 77 3.13 -2.94 -12.00
N CYS A 78 3.33 -3.76 -10.96
CA CYS A 78 2.27 -4.14 -10.03
C CYS A 78 1.72 -2.97 -9.21
N ARG A 79 2.52 -1.91 -8.99
CA ARG A 79 2.08 -0.68 -8.30
C ARG A 79 1.16 0.19 -9.17
N GLY A 80 1.16 0.01 -10.49
CA GLY A 80 0.40 0.85 -11.41
C GLY A 80 -1.11 0.92 -11.08
N GLU A 81 -1.75 2.05 -11.39
CA GLU A 81 -3.14 2.39 -10.98
C GLU A 81 -4.18 1.33 -11.37
N ARG A 82 -4.04 0.69 -12.53
CA ARG A 82 -4.98 -0.38 -12.96
C ARG A 82 -4.81 -1.68 -12.18
N VAL A 83 -3.61 -1.94 -11.65
CA VAL A 83 -3.29 -3.17 -10.93
C VAL A 83 -3.49 -2.99 -9.43
N GLY A 84 -2.98 -1.89 -8.87
CA GLY A 84 -3.24 -1.46 -7.50
C GLY A 84 -2.66 -2.35 -6.40
N MET A 85 -1.60 -3.13 -6.68
CA MET A 85 -1.01 -4.02 -5.67
C MET A 85 -0.25 -3.21 -4.62
N SER A 86 -0.38 -3.63 -3.37
CA SER A 86 0.19 -2.99 -2.17
C SER A 86 1.29 -3.83 -1.52
N LEU A 87 1.25 -5.16 -1.63
CA LEU A 87 2.23 -6.07 -1.04
C LEU A 87 3.42 -6.27 -2.01
N LEU A 88 4.36 -5.33 -1.99
CA LEU A 88 5.49 -5.26 -2.93
C LEU A 88 6.88 -5.21 -2.24
N PRO A 89 7.23 -6.16 -1.36
CA PRO A 89 8.59 -6.22 -0.81
C PRO A 89 9.59 -6.71 -1.88
N PRO A 90 10.85 -6.25 -1.88
CA PRO A 90 11.41 -5.28 -0.94
C PRO A 90 11.08 -3.81 -1.28
N GLY A 91 10.59 -3.04 -0.32
CA GLY A 91 10.09 -1.67 -0.52
C GLY A 91 11.13 -0.68 -1.02
N ARG A 92 12.42 -0.83 -0.68
CA ARG A 92 13.49 0.07 -1.18
C ARG A 92 13.80 -0.14 -2.66
N PHE A 93 13.29 -1.20 -3.29
CA PHE A 93 13.42 -1.35 -4.74
C PHE A 93 12.53 -0.33 -5.47
N LEU A 94 11.36 0.00 -4.88
CA LEU A 94 10.43 0.99 -5.44
C LEU A 94 10.70 2.41 -4.95
N MET A 95 11.27 2.55 -3.75
CA MET A 95 11.59 3.81 -3.10
C MET A 95 13.00 3.74 -2.51
N PRO A 96 14.05 3.84 -3.35
CA PRO A 96 15.43 3.60 -2.93
C PRO A 96 16.00 4.69 -2.01
N GLY A 97 15.51 5.92 -2.10
CA GLY A 97 16.07 7.05 -1.36
C GLY A 97 17.57 7.18 -1.59
N ASP A 98 18.35 7.32 -0.53
CA ASP A 98 19.82 7.44 -0.59
C ASP A 98 20.55 6.17 -1.09
N LEU A 99 19.82 5.06 -1.32
CA LEU A 99 20.37 3.80 -1.81
C LEU A 99 20.24 3.62 -3.33
N GLU A 100 19.83 4.65 -4.06
CA GLU A 100 19.73 4.59 -5.52
C GLU A 100 21.10 4.22 -6.15
N GLY A 101 21.10 3.20 -7.01
CA GLY A 101 22.33 2.66 -7.61
C GLY A 101 23.23 1.86 -6.65
N SER A 102 22.82 1.67 -5.39
CA SER A 102 23.60 0.91 -4.40
C SER A 102 23.65 -0.58 -4.73
N PRO A 103 24.80 -1.25 -4.54
CA PRO A 103 24.90 -2.71 -4.58
C PRO A 103 23.96 -3.41 -3.58
N ALA A 104 23.47 -2.71 -2.54
CA ALA A 104 22.51 -3.26 -1.59
C ALA A 104 21.16 -3.63 -2.23
N LEU A 105 20.82 -3.06 -3.40
CA LEU A 105 19.57 -3.28 -4.13
C LEU A 105 19.75 -4.16 -5.38
N THR A 106 20.74 -5.05 -5.35
CA THR A 106 21.11 -5.89 -6.52
C THR A 106 20.86 -7.38 -6.27
N PHE A 107 19.72 -7.71 -5.65
CA PHE A 107 19.25 -9.09 -5.49
C PHE A 107 17.84 -9.27 -6.04
N ALA A 108 17.45 -10.52 -6.30
CA ALA A 108 16.14 -10.89 -6.80
C ALA A 108 15.77 -12.27 -6.23
N PRO A 109 14.48 -12.66 -6.19
CA PRO A 109 14.13 -14.04 -5.87
C PRO A 109 14.71 -14.99 -6.93
N LEU A 110 14.98 -16.24 -6.56
CA LEU A 110 15.41 -17.31 -7.47
C LEU A 110 14.46 -18.51 -7.38
N ASP A 111 14.34 -19.28 -8.46
CA ASP A 111 13.63 -20.56 -8.42
C ASP A 111 14.54 -21.60 -7.74
N LEU A 112 14.37 -21.76 -6.43
CA LEU A 112 15.17 -22.65 -5.63
C LEU A 112 14.48 -24.01 -5.56
N GLN A 113 15.18 -25.07 -6.00
CA GLN A 113 14.72 -26.43 -5.81
C GLN A 113 14.92 -26.85 -4.35
N ASP A 114 14.01 -27.67 -3.83
CA ASP A 114 14.23 -28.35 -2.55
C ASP A 114 15.46 -29.26 -2.68
N GLY A 115 16.47 -29.02 -1.85
CA GLY A 115 17.76 -29.68 -2.04
C GLY A 115 18.85 -29.25 -1.07
N PRO A 116 20.10 -29.70 -1.29
CA PRO A 116 21.24 -29.33 -0.47
C PRO A 116 21.50 -27.82 -0.53
N ALA A 117 22.23 -27.31 0.47
CA ALA A 117 22.60 -25.90 0.52
C ALA A 117 23.30 -25.45 -0.77
N LEU A 118 23.02 -24.20 -1.19
CA LEU A 118 23.61 -23.62 -2.39
C LEU A 118 25.14 -23.61 -2.28
N PRO A 119 25.88 -24.01 -3.34
CA PRO A 119 27.34 -24.05 -3.30
C PRO A 119 27.95 -22.69 -2.98
N ALA A 120 29.03 -22.68 -2.19
CA ALA A 120 29.79 -21.46 -1.96
C ALA A 120 30.30 -20.89 -3.29
N GLY A 121 30.11 -19.59 -3.51
CA GLY A 121 30.48 -18.93 -4.77
C GLY A 121 29.46 -19.10 -5.90
N SER A 122 28.29 -19.69 -5.65
CA SER A 122 27.20 -19.74 -6.63
C SER A 122 26.42 -18.43 -6.73
N LEU A 123 25.65 -18.27 -7.81
CA LEU A 123 24.70 -17.16 -7.98
C LEU A 123 23.70 -17.12 -6.82
N GLY A 124 23.15 -18.27 -6.43
CA GLY A 124 22.23 -18.39 -5.30
C GLY A 124 22.85 -17.93 -3.98
N ALA A 125 24.06 -18.41 -3.66
CA ALA A 125 24.77 -18.00 -2.44
C ALA A 125 25.10 -16.50 -2.43
N MET A 126 25.38 -15.91 -3.60
CA MET A 126 25.56 -14.46 -3.74
C MET A 126 24.26 -13.69 -3.46
N MET A 127 23.13 -14.13 -4.02
CA MET A 127 21.84 -13.48 -3.79
C MET A 127 21.40 -13.57 -2.33
N GLU A 128 21.56 -14.73 -1.70
CA GLU A 128 21.28 -14.91 -0.28
C GLU A 128 22.12 -13.96 0.57
N ARG A 129 23.43 -13.85 0.30
CA ARG A 129 24.30 -12.90 1.01
C ARG A 129 23.80 -11.46 0.86
N ARG A 130 23.40 -11.05 -0.36
CA ARG A 130 22.87 -9.69 -0.61
C ARG A 130 21.56 -9.45 0.13
N PHE A 131 20.66 -10.43 0.17
CA PHE A 131 19.44 -10.37 0.94
C PHE A 131 19.72 -10.20 2.45
N GLN A 132 20.68 -10.95 3.01
CA GLN A 132 21.07 -10.77 4.42
C GLN A 132 21.74 -9.41 4.67
N SER A 133 22.55 -8.91 3.73
CA SER A 133 23.11 -7.55 3.80
C SER A 133 22.01 -6.49 3.77
N TYR A 134 20.99 -6.65 2.92
CA TYR A 134 19.83 -5.76 2.89
C TYR A 134 19.09 -5.73 4.23
N LYS A 135 18.80 -6.91 4.80
CA LYS A 135 18.17 -7.01 6.13
C LYS A 135 18.97 -6.29 7.22
N SER A 136 20.29 -6.51 7.27
CA SER A 136 21.15 -6.00 8.34
C SER A 136 21.54 -4.53 8.18
N ALA A 137 21.76 -4.06 6.95
CA ALA A 137 22.25 -2.71 6.67
C ALA A 137 21.15 -1.71 6.28
N VAL A 138 19.98 -2.18 5.84
CA VAL A 138 18.88 -1.31 5.37
C VAL A 138 17.66 -1.42 6.27
N VAL A 139 17.11 -2.62 6.43
CA VAL A 139 15.84 -2.83 7.15
C VAL A 139 16.00 -2.60 8.64
N ARG A 140 17.00 -3.23 9.27
CA ARG A 140 17.23 -3.14 10.71
C ARG A 140 17.61 -1.72 11.19
N PRO A 141 18.50 -0.96 10.52
CA PRO A 141 18.83 0.40 10.94
C PRO A 141 17.64 1.36 10.81
N PHE A 142 16.88 1.30 9.71
CA PHE A 142 15.70 2.14 9.53
C PHE A 142 14.74 2.01 10.73
N PHE A 143 14.42 0.78 11.11
CA PHE A 143 13.50 0.50 12.19
C PHE A 143 14.04 0.94 13.56
N ARG A 144 15.33 0.69 13.83
CA ARG A 144 15.98 1.15 15.07
C ARG A 144 16.01 2.67 15.19
N ASP A 145 16.34 3.36 14.10
CA ASP A 145 16.69 4.79 14.15
C ASP A 145 15.45 5.70 14.04
N HIS A 146 14.42 5.26 13.31
CA HIS A 146 13.20 6.04 13.07
C HIS A 146 12.04 5.51 13.91
N PHE A 147 11.67 4.24 13.72
CA PHE A 147 10.43 3.69 14.28
C PHE A 147 10.42 3.64 15.81
N ALA A 148 11.57 3.31 16.44
CA ALA A 148 11.68 3.23 17.89
C ALA A 148 11.55 4.58 18.64
N ARG A 149 11.46 5.70 17.92
CA ARG A 149 11.34 7.06 18.49
C ARG A 149 9.91 7.62 18.43
N LEU A 150 8.98 6.95 17.75
CA LEU A 150 7.65 7.48 17.51
C LEU A 150 6.73 7.27 18.71
N ASP A 151 6.05 8.34 19.14
CA ASP A 151 5.03 8.30 20.20
C ASP A 151 3.62 8.00 19.64
N HIS A 152 3.31 8.58 18.48
CA HIS A 152 2.05 8.37 17.77
C HIS A 152 2.31 8.10 16.28
N GLN A 153 1.47 7.29 15.66
CA GLN A 153 1.54 6.95 14.25
C GLN A 153 0.23 7.25 13.55
N ILE A 154 0.30 7.78 12.33
CA ILE A 154 -0.81 7.76 11.37
C ILE A 154 -0.39 6.90 10.16
N VAL A 155 -1.25 5.99 9.74
CA VAL A 155 -1.06 5.15 8.55
C VAL A 155 -2.10 5.58 7.52
N LEU A 156 -1.64 6.22 6.46
CA LEU A 156 -2.49 6.69 5.36
C LEU A 156 -2.76 5.53 4.39
N VAL A 157 -4.03 5.27 4.11
CA VAL A 157 -4.47 4.14 3.28
C VAL A 157 -5.36 4.66 2.15
N ASP A 158 -4.96 4.41 0.90
CA ASP A 158 -5.78 4.70 -0.28
C ASP A 158 -6.64 3.48 -0.64
N ALA A 159 -7.70 3.26 0.14
CA ALA A 159 -8.65 2.17 -0.10
C ALA A 159 -9.47 2.39 -1.37
N LEU A 160 -9.66 3.64 -1.81
CA LEU A 160 -10.43 3.95 -3.02
C LEU A 160 -9.71 3.45 -4.27
N SER A 161 -8.40 3.66 -4.37
CA SER A 161 -7.62 3.14 -5.50
C SER A 161 -7.66 1.61 -5.58
N ALA A 162 -7.58 0.90 -4.44
CA ALA A 162 -7.71 -0.55 -4.41
C ALA A 162 -9.12 -1.04 -4.82
N LEU A 163 -10.17 -0.36 -4.36
CA LEU A 163 -11.55 -0.61 -4.81
C LEU A 163 -11.75 -0.28 -6.29
N ASN A 164 -11.08 0.75 -6.82
CA ASN A 164 -11.12 1.05 -8.25
C ASN A 164 -10.49 -0.10 -9.04
N ALA A 165 -9.32 -0.59 -8.63
CA ALA A 165 -8.60 -1.66 -9.33
C ALA A 165 -9.36 -2.99 -9.35
N GLY A 166 -9.87 -3.45 -8.19
CA GLY A 166 -10.71 -4.63 -8.10
C GLY A 166 -10.46 -5.52 -6.88
N PRO A 167 -11.18 -6.66 -6.76
CA PRO A 167 -11.10 -7.54 -5.60
C PRO A 167 -9.69 -8.05 -5.28
N ALA A 168 -8.88 -8.33 -6.31
CA ALA A 168 -7.50 -8.78 -6.12
C ALA A 168 -6.63 -7.71 -5.45
N ALA A 169 -6.75 -6.45 -5.86
CA ALA A 169 -6.04 -5.33 -5.26
C ALA A 169 -6.50 -5.06 -3.82
N LEU A 170 -7.81 -5.18 -3.55
CA LEU A 170 -8.35 -5.03 -2.21
C LEU A 170 -7.84 -6.14 -1.25
N SER A 171 -7.80 -7.40 -1.71
CA SER A 171 -7.21 -8.50 -0.93
C SER A 171 -5.69 -8.31 -0.73
N ASP A 172 -5.00 -7.78 -1.73
CA ASP A 172 -3.58 -7.48 -1.63
C ASP A 172 -3.29 -6.35 -0.62
N LEU A 173 -4.14 -5.32 -0.58
CA LEU A 173 -4.12 -4.27 0.43
C LEU A 173 -4.37 -4.84 1.84
N GLU A 174 -5.35 -5.74 2.01
CA GLU A 174 -5.60 -6.42 3.29
C GLU A 174 -4.33 -7.15 3.77
N ARG A 175 -3.67 -7.91 2.89
CA ARG A 175 -2.42 -8.63 3.21
C ARG A 175 -1.26 -7.67 3.53
N ALA A 176 -1.15 -6.56 2.81
CA ALA A 176 -0.13 -5.54 3.06
C ALA A 176 -0.32 -4.87 4.43
N LEU A 177 -1.55 -4.52 4.78
CA LEU A 177 -1.88 -3.95 6.10
C LEU A 177 -1.60 -4.96 7.22
N ASP A 178 -1.98 -6.23 7.04
CA ASP A 178 -1.67 -7.31 8.00
C ASP A 178 -0.16 -7.46 8.22
N SER A 179 0.63 -7.37 7.15
CA SER A 179 2.10 -7.41 7.18
C SER A 179 2.71 -6.23 7.92
N ILE A 180 2.28 -5.00 7.61
CA ILE A 180 2.71 -3.78 8.31
C ILE A 180 2.35 -3.87 9.80
N LEU A 181 1.21 -4.45 10.12
CA LEU A 181 0.71 -4.53 11.49
C LEU A 181 1.54 -5.48 12.39
N VAL A 182 2.31 -6.40 11.80
CA VAL A 182 3.33 -7.17 12.51
C VAL A 182 4.39 -6.26 13.13
N ALA A 183 4.68 -5.09 12.53
CA ALA A 183 5.63 -4.11 13.06
C ALA A 183 5.26 -3.53 14.43
N PHE A 184 3.96 -3.43 14.71
CA PHE A 184 3.45 -2.88 15.96
C PHE A 184 3.30 -3.95 17.05
N ARG A 185 3.70 -5.20 16.79
CA ARG A 185 3.66 -6.27 17.79
C ARG A 185 4.71 -6.05 18.87
N VAL A 186 4.27 -5.53 19.99
CA VAL A 186 5.03 -5.47 21.23
C VAL A 186 4.82 -6.80 21.98
N GLY A 187 5.90 -7.53 22.28
CA GLY A 187 5.92 -8.39 23.49
C GLY A 187 5.88 -9.92 23.39
N ARG A 188 6.16 -10.60 22.26
CA ARG A 188 6.41 -12.07 22.30
C ARG A 188 7.51 -12.52 21.34
N ASN A 189 8.58 -13.10 21.88
CA ASN A 189 9.59 -14.00 21.29
C ASN A 189 9.88 -13.91 19.78
N SER A 190 10.04 -12.70 19.24
CA SER A 190 10.63 -12.48 17.91
C SER A 190 11.92 -11.70 18.08
N LEU A 191 12.91 -11.89 17.19
CA LEU A 191 14.15 -11.11 17.15
C LEU A 191 13.88 -9.58 17.10
N MET A 192 12.67 -9.19 16.70
CA MET A 192 12.16 -7.82 16.69
C MET A 192 11.86 -7.27 18.10
N SER A 193 11.47 -8.13 19.06
CA SER A 193 11.15 -7.74 20.44
C SER A 193 12.36 -7.31 21.25
N ALA A 194 13.56 -7.78 20.91
CA ALA A 194 14.81 -7.39 21.57
C ALA A 194 15.31 -5.99 21.16
N LEU A 195 14.80 -5.44 20.05
CA LEU A 195 15.19 -4.12 19.54
C LEU A 195 14.24 -3.00 20.00
N LEU A 196 13.16 -3.33 20.72
CA LEU A 196 12.03 -2.43 20.99
C LEU A 196 11.70 -2.34 22.49
N ARG A 197 11.77 -1.13 23.05
CA ARG A 197 10.88 -0.73 24.15
C ARG A 197 9.64 -0.09 23.55
N PRO A 198 8.42 -0.40 24.01
CA PRO A 198 7.21 0.15 23.40
C PRO A 198 7.10 1.66 23.63
N ARG A 199 6.99 2.44 22.54
CA ARG A 199 6.73 3.89 22.58
C ARG A 199 5.46 4.33 21.88
N ILE A 200 4.92 3.56 20.92
CA ILE A 200 3.75 4.00 20.16
C ILE A 200 2.50 3.82 21.02
N GLU A 201 2.00 4.93 21.56
CA GLU A 201 0.80 4.99 22.42
C GLU A 201 -0.49 4.97 21.58
N LYS A 202 -0.44 5.57 20.39
CA LYS A 202 -1.61 5.71 19.49
C LYS A 202 -1.28 5.44 18.04
N VAL A 203 -2.16 4.72 17.37
CA VAL A 203 -2.10 4.47 15.92
C VAL A 203 -3.44 4.86 15.30
N LEU A 204 -3.41 5.71 14.28
CA LEU A 204 -4.60 6.07 13.48
C LEU A 204 -4.46 5.47 12.08
N PHE A 205 -5.38 4.60 11.69
CA PHE A 205 -5.52 4.19 10.29
C PHE A 205 -6.47 5.15 9.58
N ALA A 206 -5.98 5.84 8.56
CA ALA A 206 -6.71 6.90 7.89
C ALA A 206 -6.98 6.55 6.43
N ALA A 207 -8.25 6.31 6.07
CA ALA A 207 -8.67 6.18 4.68
C ALA A 207 -8.61 7.57 4.04
N THR A 208 -7.66 7.76 3.12
CA THR A 208 -7.42 9.05 2.47
C THR A 208 -8.39 9.33 1.33
N LYS A 209 -8.37 10.58 0.83
CA LYS A 209 -9.16 11.03 -0.33
C LYS A 209 -10.67 10.84 -0.13
N ALA A 210 -11.15 10.97 1.10
CA ALA A 210 -12.58 10.83 1.40
C ALA A 210 -13.47 11.86 0.66
N ASP A 211 -12.89 12.95 0.18
CA ASP A 211 -13.55 13.92 -0.69
C ASP A 211 -13.88 13.35 -2.09
N HIS A 212 -13.25 12.26 -2.51
CA HIS A 212 -13.65 11.52 -3.72
C HIS A 212 -14.96 10.73 -3.52
N LEU A 213 -15.64 10.94 -2.38
CA LEU A 213 -16.96 10.42 -2.05
C LEU A 213 -17.85 11.53 -1.52
N HIS A 214 -19.14 11.39 -1.77
CA HIS A 214 -20.15 12.16 -1.05
C HIS A 214 -20.14 11.79 0.45
N ARG A 215 -20.40 12.74 1.36
CA ARG A 215 -20.44 12.51 2.82
C ARG A 215 -21.24 11.30 3.28
N ALA A 216 -22.29 10.95 2.55
CA ALA A 216 -23.13 9.79 2.84
C ALA A 216 -22.36 8.44 2.81
N SER A 217 -21.19 8.42 2.18
CA SER A 217 -20.34 7.22 2.04
C SER A 217 -19.10 7.25 2.93
N HIS A 218 -18.83 8.34 3.69
CA HIS A 218 -17.63 8.43 4.53
C HIS A 218 -17.60 7.39 5.64
N ASP A 219 -18.74 7.14 6.28
CA ASP A 219 -18.84 6.13 7.34
C ASP A 219 -18.71 4.70 6.77
N ARG A 220 -19.14 4.49 5.52
CA ARG A 220 -18.93 3.21 4.80
C ARG A 220 -17.45 3.00 4.48
N LEU A 221 -16.75 4.03 4.04
CA LEU A 221 -15.30 3.96 3.81
C LEU A 221 -14.54 3.67 5.12
N GLU A 222 -14.93 4.29 6.23
CA GLU A 222 -14.37 4.00 7.55
C GLU A 222 -14.64 2.55 7.97
N ALA A 223 -15.85 2.03 7.72
CA ALA A 223 -16.20 0.63 8.00
C ALA A 223 -15.40 -0.37 7.15
N ILE A 224 -15.19 -0.07 5.86
CA ILE A 224 -14.35 -0.89 4.96
C ILE A 224 -12.91 -0.92 5.45
N LEU A 225 -12.33 0.24 5.77
CA LEU A 225 -10.96 0.29 6.30
C LEU A 225 -10.86 -0.46 7.63
N ARG A 226 -11.84 -0.29 8.53
CA ARG A 226 -11.89 -1.04 9.79
C ARG A 226 -11.90 -2.54 9.53
N ARG A 227 -12.71 -3.02 8.58
CA ARG A 227 -12.74 -4.43 8.19
C ARG A 227 -11.41 -4.94 7.62
N LEU A 228 -10.69 -4.12 6.85
CA LEU A 228 -9.36 -4.46 6.33
C LEU A 228 -8.34 -4.63 7.46
N VAL A 229 -8.43 -3.82 8.51
CA VAL A 229 -7.51 -3.88 9.64
C VAL A 229 -8.02 -4.71 10.81
N ASP A 230 -9.24 -5.26 10.78
CA ASP A 230 -9.91 -5.87 11.93
C ASP A 230 -9.11 -7.03 12.54
N ARG A 231 -8.56 -7.91 11.70
CA ARG A 231 -7.69 -9.02 12.15
C ARG A 231 -6.49 -8.51 12.92
N ALA A 232 -5.92 -7.40 12.46
CA ALA A 232 -4.78 -6.77 13.09
C ALA A 232 -5.17 -5.92 14.32
N LEU A 233 -6.32 -5.25 14.32
CA LEU A 233 -6.87 -4.55 15.48
C LEU A 233 -7.09 -5.51 16.65
N ALA A 234 -7.63 -6.71 16.38
CA ALA A 234 -7.83 -7.74 17.39
C ALA A 234 -6.51 -8.14 18.06
N ARG A 235 -5.44 -8.30 17.27
CA ARG A 235 -4.09 -8.69 17.75
C ARG A 235 -3.35 -7.56 18.46
N ALA A 236 -3.50 -6.32 18.01
CA ALA A 236 -2.75 -5.17 18.54
C ALA A 236 -3.30 -4.64 19.88
N ARG A 237 -4.59 -4.86 20.18
CA ARG A 237 -5.20 -4.55 21.49
C ARG A 237 -4.51 -5.25 22.66
N GLU A 238 -3.86 -6.38 22.42
CA GLU A 238 -3.07 -7.11 23.43
C GLU A 238 -1.79 -6.36 23.83
N GLY A 239 -1.31 -5.42 23.00
CA GLY A 239 -0.06 -4.67 23.20
C GLY A 239 -0.20 -3.29 23.86
N GLY A 240 -1.42 -2.87 24.22
CA GLY A 240 -1.68 -1.63 24.97
C GLY A 240 -1.76 -0.32 24.16
N ALA A 241 -1.49 -0.35 22.84
CA ALA A 241 -1.65 0.81 21.97
C ALA A 241 -3.14 1.11 21.72
N ARG A 242 -3.53 2.39 21.73
CA ARG A 242 -4.88 2.84 21.33
C ARG A 242 -4.92 2.93 19.81
N ILE A 243 -5.92 2.31 19.20
CA ILE A 243 -6.06 2.31 17.74
C ILE A 243 -7.43 2.87 17.36
N ASP A 244 -7.44 3.78 16.40
CA ASP A 244 -8.65 4.30 15.78
C ASP A 244 -8.56 4.23 14.25
N VAL A 245 -9.71 4.33 13.60
CA VAL A 245 -9.86 4.33 12.14
C VAL A 245 -10.70 5.53 11.75
N ALA A 246 -10.28 6.28 10.74
CA ALA A 246 -11.04 7.42 10.23
C ALA A 246 -10.96 7.51 8.71
N ALA A 247 -12.04 7.96 8.07
CA ALA A 247 -11.98 8.48 6.70
C ALA A 247 -11.67 9.99 6.74
N LEU A 248 -10.69 10.46 5.96
CA LEU A 248 -10.29 11.86 5.93
C LEU A 248 -9.84 12.33 4.53
N ALA A 249 -9.76 13.64 4.35
CA ALA A 249 -9.11 14.27 3.21
C ALA A 249 -8.24 15.43 3.74
N ALA A 250 -6.93 15.34 3.53
CA ALA A 250 -6.00 16.39 3.95
C ALA A 250 -6.21 17.68 3.14
N ILE A 251 -6.49 17.53 1.85
CA ILE A 251 -6.90 18.61 0.95
C ILE A 251 -8.15 18.13 0.23
N ARG A 252 -9.25 18.88 0.36
CA ARG A 252 -10.52 18.59 -0.31
C ARG A 252 -10.49 19.19 -1.71
N ALA A 253 -10.43 18.35 -2.73
CA ALA A 253 -10.42 18.71 -4.15
C ALA A 253 -11.81 18.80 -4.78
N THR A 254 -12.84 18.28 -4.10
CA THR A 254 -14.20 18.19 -4.63
C THR A 254 -15.23 18.92 -3.75
N ARG A 255 -16.39 19.22 -4.33
CA ARG A 255 -17.59 19.71 -3.63
C ARG A 255 -18.75 18.74 -3.80
N GLU A 256 -19.64 18.72 -2.82
CA GLU A 256 -20.83 17.86 -2.85
C GLU A 256 -21.89 18.46 -3.79
N ALA A 257 -22.63 17.59 -4.47
CA ALA A 257 -23.76 17.97 -5.30
C ALA A 257 -24.84 16.89 -5.28
N ASP A 258 -26.10 17.32 -5.30
CA ASP A 258 -27.25 16.46 -5.53
C ASP A 258 -27.73 16.63 -6.97
N VAL A 259 -27.61 15.59 -7.78
CA VAL A 259 -28.02 15.62 -9.19
C VAL A 259 -29.33 14.87 -9.35
N SER A 260 -30.37 15.52 -9.89
CA SER A 260 -31.64 14.86 -10.19
C SER A 260 -31.58 14.14 -11.53
N LYS A 261 -31.81 12.82 -11.52
CA LYS A 261 -31.91 12.00 -12.74
C LYS A 261 -33.13 11.09 -12.65
N GLY A 262 -34.10 11.31 -13.52
CA GLY A 262 -35.35 10.53 -13.54
C GLY A 262 -36.16 10.64 -12.23
N GLY A 263 -36.22 11.82 -11.63
CA GLY A 263 -36.95 12.09 -10.39
C GLY A 263 -36.28 11.59 -9.10
N ARG A 264 -35.09 11.00 -9.19
CA ARG A 264 -34.29 10.58 -8.03
C ARG A 264 -33.09 11.50 -7.84
N SER A 265 -32.82 11.89 -6.61
CA SER A 265 -31.59 12.59 -6.24
C SER A 265 -30.43 11.60 -6.17
N ILE A 266 -29.33 11.93 -6.83
CA ILE A 266 -28.09 11.16 -6.83
C ILE A 266 -27.01 12.00 -6.14
N ALA A 267 -26.46 11.44 -5.07
CA ALA A 267 -25.36 12.01 -4.31
C ALA A 267 -24.06 11.97 -5.13
N ALA A 268 -23.73 13.08 -5.78
CA ALA A 268 -22.58 13.24 -6.65
C ALA A 268 -21.51 14.13 -6.00
N ILE A 269 -20.32 14.13 -6.60
CA ILE A 269 -19.23 15.06 -6.30
C ILE A 269 -18.90 15.85 -7.55
N ILE A 270 -18.43 17.08 -7.39
CA ILE A 270 -17.95 17.93 -8.47
C ILE A 270 -16.50 18.30 -8.22
N GLY A 271 -15.67 18.17 -9.26
CA GLY A 271 -14.28 18.63 -9.27
C GLY A 271 -13.71 18.58 -10.68
N THR A 272 -12.45 18.99 -10.83
CA THR A 272 -11.72 18.93 -12.11
C THR A 272 -10.87 17.67 -12.15
N PRO A 273 -11.19 16.64 -12.96
CA PRO A 273 -10.37 15.44 -13.06
C PRO A 273 -8.97 15.76 -13.57
N GLU A 274 -7.96 14.97 -13.21
CA GLU A 274 -6.63 15.09 -13.79
C GLU A 274 -6.64 14.75 -15.30
N ALA A 275 -5.69 15.33 -16.04
CA ALA A 275 -5.55 15.02 -17.46
C ALA A 275 -5.24 13.52 -17.67
N GLY A 276 -5.91 12.90 -18.64
CA GLY A 276 -5.79 11.47 -18.94
C GLY A 276 -6.66 10.55 -18.08
N GLN A 277 -7.37 11.08 -17.08
CA GLN A 277 -8.44 10.33 -16.42
C GLN A 277 -9.57 10.06 -17.42
N GLU A 278 -10.25 8.93 -17.28
CA GLU A 278 -11.36 8.55 -18.15
C GLU A 278 -12.63 8.26 -17.33
N ALA A 279 -13.81 8.63 -17.81
CA ALA A 279 -15.08 8.11 -17.26
C ALA A 279 -16.17 8.19 -18.32
N GLY A 280 -17.00 7.15 -18.41
CA GLY A 280 -18.13 7.14 -19.35
C GLY A 280 -17.71 7.33 -20.82
N GLY A 281 -16.52 6.84 -21.21
CA GLY A 281 -15.97 6.98 -22.55
C GLY A 281 -15.38 8.36 -22.89
N GLN A 282 -15.31 9.27 -21.91
CA GLN A 282 -14.66 10.57 -22.05
C GLN A 282 -13.30 10.55 -21.36
N VAL A 283 -12.26 10.99 -22.08
CA VAL A 283 -10.94 11.30 -21.50
C VAL A 283 -10.89 12.78 -21.13
N PHE A 284 -10.52 13.09 -19.89
CA PHE A 284 -10.45 14.44 -19.37
C PHE A 284 -9.11 15.12 -19.69
N ASP A 285 -9.16 16.41 -19.96
CA ASP A 285 -8.02 17.25 -20.34
C ASP A 285 -7.36 17.96 -19.14
N GLY A 286 -7.97 17.86 -17.96
CA GLY A 286 -7.49 18.54 -16.76
C GLY A 286 -7.98 19.98 -16.56
N SER A 287 -8.97 20.45 -17.34
CA SER A 287 -9.47 21.84 -17.28
C SER A 287 -10.94 21.95 -16.85
N GLY A 288 -11.80 21.03 -17.29
CA GLY A 288 -13.24 21.07 -17.02
C GLY A 288 -13.66 20.46 -15.68
N GLU A 289 -14.66 21.06 -15.02
CA GLU A 289 -15.35 20.41 -13.90
C GLU A 289 -16.30 19.31 -14.41
N VAL A 290 -16.41 18.22 -13.66
CA VAL A 290 -17.39 17.14 -13.91
C VAL A 290 -18.18 16.86 -12.65
N ALA A 291 -19.48 16.57 -12.81
CA ALA A 291 -20.29 15.95 -11.77
C ALA A 291 -20.20 14.42 -11.91
N LEU A 292 -19.62 13.76 -10.91
CA LEU A 292 -19.37 12.32 -10.90
C LEU A 292 -20.16 11.64 -9.79
N PHE A 293 -20.82 10.53 -10.14
CA PHE A 293 -21.27 9.54 -9.17
C PHE A 293 -20.24 8.41 -9.15
N PRO A 294 -19.40 8.28 -8.10
CA PRO A 294 -18.28 7.35 -8.10
C PRO A 294 -18.69 5.89 -7.84
N GLY A 295 -19.98 5.64 -7.58
CA GLY A 295 -20.51 4.35 -7.11
C GLY A 295 -20.91 4.40 -5.64
N ALA A 296 -21.81 3.50 -5.25
CA ALA A 296 -22.26 3.38 -3.87
C ALA A 296 -21.45 2.30 -3.16
N LEU A 297 -20.62 2.70 -2.18
CA LEU A 297 -20.00 1.74 -1.27
C LEU A 297 -21.07 0.91 -0.56
N PRO A 298 -20.88 -0.40 -0.34
CA PRO A 298 -21.89 -1.23 0.30
C PRO A 298 -22.07 -0.83 1.76
N ALA A 299 -23.28 -1.08 2.29
CA ALA A 299 -23.57 -0.84 3.70
C ALA A 299 -22.86 -1.84 4.61
N ASP A 300 -22.76 -3.10 4.16
CA ASP A 300 -21.98 -4.15 4.81
C ASP A 300 -20.62 -4.29 4.10
N PRO A 301 -19.49 -4.01 4.78
CA PRO A 301 -18.17 -4.13 4.17
C PRO A 301 -17.83 -5.58 3.80
N ASP A 302 -18.38 -6.60 4.47
CA ASP A 302 -18.07 -8.02 4.18
C ASP A 302 -18.51 -8.44 2.76
N ALA A 303 -19.46 -7.72 2.16
CA ALA A 303 -19.85 -7.92 0.77
C ALA A 303 -18.68 -7.75 -0.22
N LEU A 304 -17.67 -6.94 0.12
CA LEU A 304 -16.47 -6.73 -0.72
C LEU A 304 -15.44 -7.85 -0.60
N PHE A 305 -15.58 -8.72 0.41
CA PHE A 305 -14.62 -9.77 0.75
C PHE A 305 -15.20 -11.19 0.61
N ALA A 306 -16.43 -11.33 0.09
CA ALA A 306 -17.04 -12.62 -0.19
C ALA A 306 -16.16 -13.44 -1.17
N ALA A 307 -15.98 -14.74 -0.88
CA ALA A 307 -15.08 -15.60 -1.64
C ALA A 307 -15.55 -15.80 -3.10
N GLU A 308 -14.59 -15.68 -4.01
CA GLU A 308 -14.59 -16.09 -5.43
C GLU A 308 -15.72 -15.53 -6.32
N GLY A 309 -15.35 -14.54 -7.15
CA GLY A 309 -15.99 -14.30 -8.46
C GLY A 309 -17.12 -13.26 -8.53
N ALA A 310 -17.62 -12.73 -7.41
CA ALA A 310 -18.82 -11.87 -7.45
C ALA A 310 -18.88 -10.68 -6.47
N ALA A 311 -17.82 -10.38 -5.69
CA ALA A 311 -17.92 -9.31 -4.70
C ALA A 311 -18.20 -7.92 -5.35
N PHE A 312 -17.40 -7.55 -6.35
CA PHE A 312 -17.60 -6.38 -7.21
C PHE A 312 -16.66 -6.43 -8.42
N ARG A 313 -16.94 -5.63 -9.45
CA ARG A 313 -16.12 -5.46 -10.66
C ARG A 313 -15.29 -4.18 -10.54
N GLY A 314 -13.98 -4.33 -10.63
CA GLY A 314 -13.04 -3.20 -10.73
C GLY A 314 -12.53 -3.00 -12.16
N LEU A 315 -11.63 -2.03 -12.33
CA LEU A 315 -11.02 -1.68 -13.62
C LEU A 315 -10.13 -2.77 -14.21
N ALA A 316 -9.64 -3.70 -13.38
CA ALA A 316 -8.91 -4.87 -13.85
C ALA A 316 -9.84 -5.97 -14.41
N SER A 317 -11.16 -5.88 -14.19
CA SER A 317 -12.13 -6.93 -14.56
C SER A 317 -12.66 -6.81 -16.00
N GLY A 318 -12.48 -5.67 -16.67
CA GLY A 318 -13.04 -5.45 -18.01
C GLY A 318 -13.03 -3.98 -18.42
N PRO A 319 -13.86 -3.59 -19.40
CA PRO A 319 -14.02 -2.19 -19.81
C PRO A 319 -14.50 -1.31 -18.65
N ASP A 320 -14.05 -0.06 -18.63
CA ASP A 320 -14.37 0.92 -17.58
C ASP A 320 -15.89 1.14 -17.39
N SER A 321 -16.72 0.86 -18.40
CA SER A 321 -18.19 0.96 -18.33
C SER A 321 -18.87 -0.13 -17.50
N GLU A 322 -18.17 -1.22 -17.18
CA GLU A 322 -18.71 -2.35 -16.40
C GLU A 322 -18.22 -2.37 -14.95
N ALA A 323 -17.38 -1.41 -14.55
CA ALA A 323 -16.88 -1.31 -13.19
C ALA A 323 -17.97 -0.77 -12.24
N ASP A 324 -18.09 -1.38 -11.06
CA ASP A 324 -19.04 -0.97 -10.02
C ASP A 324 -18.64 0.36 -9.36
N PHE A 325 -17.35 0.67 -9.40
CA PHE A 325 -16.75 1.87 -8.86
C PHE A 325 -15.94 2.62 -9.90
N ARG A 326 -16.00 3.95 -9.86
CA ARG A 326 -15.08 4.81 -10.61
C ARG A 326 -14.66 5.99 -9.76
N PHE A 327 -13.52 5.84 -9.09
CA PHE A 327 -12.90 6.92 -8.32
C PHE A 327 -11.88 7.64 -9.20
N LEU A 328 -12.23 8.82 -9.70
CA LEU A 328 -11.31 9.65 -10.47
C LEU A 328 -10.29 10.34 -9.56
N ARG A 329 -9.12 10.67 -10.12
CA ARG A 329 -8.19 11.62 -9.53
C ARG A 329 -8.59 13.03 -9.92
N PHE A 330 -8.64 13.93 -8.94
CA PHE A 330 -9.02 15.32 -9.12
C PHE A 330 -7.83 16.24 -8.86
N ARG A 331 -7.75 17.31 -9.65
CA ARG A 331 -6.80 18.39 -9.42
C ARG A 331 -7.14 19.11 -8.12
N PRO A 332 -6.14 19.65 -7.40
CA PRO A 332 -6.41 20.56 -6.29
C PRO A 332 -7.27 21.75 -6.73
N PRO A 333 -8.09 22.33 -5.84
CA PRO A 333 -8.91 23.49 -6.19
C PRO A 333 -8.03 24.67 -6.64
N ALA A 334 -8.50 25.45 -7.60
CA ALA A 334 -7.77 26.63 -8.06
C ALA A 334 -7.62 27.66 -6.93
N GLY A 335 -6.42 28.24 -6.79
CA GLY A 335 -6.15 29.33 -5.85
C GLY A 335 -5.94 28.93 -4.38
N ILE A 336 -5.76 27.64 -4.08
CA ILE A 336 -5.44 27.19 -2.72
C ILE A 336 -4.04 27.64 -2.26
N GLY A 337 -3.87 27.90 -0.96
CA GLY A 337 -2.55 28.08 -0.32
C GLY A 337 -1.94 29.48 -0.38
N ALA A 338 -2.56 30.45 -1.07
CA ALA A 338 -2.03 31.82 -1.13
C ALA A 338 -2.47 32.72 0.04
N THR A 339 -3.75 32.66 0.44
CA THR A 339 -4.33 33.55 1.47
C THR A 339 -5.45 32.93 2.30
N SER A 340 -5.89 31.71 1.96
CA SER A 340 -7.02 31.03 2.61
C SER A 340 -6.60 29.66 3.14
N PRO A 341 -7.21 29.19 4.25
CA PRO A 341 -6.92 27.86 4.78
C PRO A 341 -7.28 26.77 3.76
N LEU A 342 -6.51 25.69 3.78
CA LEU A 342 -6.78 24.53 2.92
C LEU A 342 -8.08 23.85 3.39
N PRO A 343 -9.04 23.59 2.48
CA PRO A 343 -10.24 22.86 2.85
C PRO A 343 -9.87 21.40 3.13
N HIS A 344 -10.41 20.82 4.20
CA HIS A 344 -10.11 19.45 4.63
C HIS A 344 -11.38 18.73 5.09
N ILE A 345 -11.29 17.41 5.28
CA ILE A 345 -12.35 16.58 5.87
C ILE A 345 -11.75 15.82 7.05
N ARG A 346 -12.32 16.01 8.25
CA ARG A 346 -12.01 15.25 9.48
C ARG A 346 -10.55 15.29 9.96
N LEU A 347 -9.73 16.23 9.48
CA LEU A 347 -8.35 16.42 9.95
C LEU A 347 -8.30 16.85 11.43
N ASP A 348 -9.30 17.62 11.85
CA ASP A 348 -9.59 17.98 13.25
C ASP A 348 -9.83 16.75 14.14
N ARG A 349 -10.63 15.76 13.68
CA ARG A 349 -10.82 14.48 14.39
C ARG A 349 -9.49 13.71 14.52
N ALA A 350 -8.69 13.66 13.45
CA ALA A 350 -7.38 13.01 13.48
C ALA A 350 -6.43 13.67 14.49
N LEU A 351 -6.35 15.01 14.48
CA LEU A 351 -5.54 15.78 15.43
C LEU A 351 -6.03 15.60 16.87
N GLN A 352 -7.35 15.58 17.10
CA GLN A 352 -7.91 15.35 18.43
C GLN A 352 -7.54 13.97 18.98
N PHE A 353 -7.60 12.92 18.15
CA PHE A 353 -7.19 11.58 18.56
C PHE A 353 -5.69 11.52 18.85
N LEU A 354 -4.85 12.00 17.93
CA LEU A 354 -3.40 11.90 18.03
C LEU A 354 -2.86 12.80 19.16
N LEU A 355 -3.27 14.06 19.23
CA LEU A 355 -2.61 15.08 20.05
C LEU A 355 -3.48 15.65 21.18
N GLY A 356 -4.79 15.40 21.17
CA GLY A 356 -5.74 16.10 22.04
C GLY A 356 -5.58 15.87 23.55
N ASP A 357 -4.80 14.87 23.98
CA ASP A 357 -4.42 14.66 25.38
C ASP A 357 -3.15 15.41 25.79
N ARG A 358 -2.27 15.74 24.83
CA ARG A 358 -1.05 16.54 25.05
C ARG A 358 -1.31 18.05 25.08
N LEU A 359 -2.50 18.47 24.68
CA LEU A 359 -2.94 19.86 24.57
C LEU A 359 -3.94 20.30 25.66
N LYS A 360 -4.17 19.44 26.67
CA LYS A 360 -5.08 19.75 27.79
C LYS A 360 -4.42 20.55 28.90
#